data_AF-A0A4S0MPM3-F1
#
_entry.id   AF-A0A4S0MPM3-F1
#
_cell.length_a   1.000
_cell.length_b   1.000
_cell.length_c   1.000
_cell.angle_alpha   90.00
_cell.angle_beta   90.00
_cell.angle_gamma   90.00
#
_symmetry.space_group_name_H-M   'P 1'
#
loop_
_entity.id
_entity.type
_entity.pdbx_description
1 polymer ?
#
loop_
_entity_poly.entity_id
_entity_poly.type
_entity_poly.pdbx_seq_one_letter_code
_entity_poly.pdbx_strand_id
1 'polypeptide(L)'
;QGLRITVPPGLRRGEVEKFLDRHQDWLEQRLAKVPTRPQVRPGIRIPIRGVPHRIVHEPAKRGTVTVARDDRGPLLIVHGERVHLPRRIADYLKR
;
A
#
# COMPACT_ATOMS: atom_id res chain seq x y z
N GLN A 1 11.47 0.35 -8.50
CA GLN A 1 10.07 0.79 -8.23
C GLN A 1 9.19 0.16 -9.30
N GLY A 2 7.97 -0.25 -8.96
CA GLY A 2 7.05 -0.86 -9.92
C GLY A 2 5.64 -0.33 -9.71
N LEU A 3 4.97 0.04 -10.81
CA LEU A 3 3.56 0.42 -10.80
C LEU A 3 2.70 -0.84 -10.93
N ARG A 4 1.75 -1.03 -10.01
CA ARG A 4 0.76 -2.11 -10.09
C ARG A 4 -0.55 -1.54 -10.63
N ILE A 5 -0.94 -1.99 -11.82
CA ILE A 5 -2.23 -1.66 -12.44
C ILE A 5 -3.17 -2.87 -12.37
N THR A 6 -4.45 -2.62 -12.11
CA THR A 6 -5.48 -3.66 -12.12
C THR A 6 -6.08 -3.73 -13.51
N VAL A 7 -6.00 -4.90 -14.15
CA VAL A 7 -6.53 -5.15 -15.51
C VAL A 7 -7.75 -6.07 -15.38
N PRO A 8 -8.91 -5.73 -15.96
CA PRO A 8 -10.08 -6.61 -15.97
C PRO A 8 -9.79 -7.93 -16.69
N PRO A 9 -10.39 -9.06 -16.25
CA PRO A 9 -10.26 -10.33 -16.95
C PRO A 9 -10.84 -10.21 -18.37
N GLY A 10 -10.07 -10.62 -19.37
CA GLY A 10 -10.46 -10.56 -20.79
C GLY A 10 -9.82 -9.43 -21.61
N LEU A 11 -9.12 -8.49 -20.97
CA LEU A 11 -8.40 -7.43 -21.69
C LEU A 11 -7.12 -7.98 -22.34
N ARG A 12 -6.94 -7.75 -23.65
CA ARG A 12 -5.74 -8.17 -24.38
C ARG A 12 -4.53 -7.35 -23.93
N ARG A 13 -3.35 -7.98 -23.89
CA ARG A 13 -2.08 -7.32 -23.49
C ARG A 13 -1.81 -6.02 -24.25
N GLY A 14 -2.03 -6.01 -25.57
CA GLY A 14 -1.83 -4.81 -26.39
C GLY A 14 -2.76 -3.63 -26.04
N GLU A 15 -3.93 -3.89 -25.47
CA GLU A 15 -4.81 -2.82 -24.97
C GLU A 15 -4.31 -2.24 -23.64
N VAL A 16 -3.63 -3.06 -22.83
CA VAL A 16 -2.93 -2.58 -21.62
C VAL A 16 -1.75 -1.68 -22.02
N GLU A 17 -0.97 -2.07 -23.02
CA GLU A 17 0.17 -1.28 -23.52
C GLU A 17 -0.30 0.05 -24.12
N LYS A 18 -1.31 0.04 -25.00
CA LYS A 18 -1.90 1.29 -25.52
C LYS A 18 -2.46 2.20 -24.43
N PHE A 19 -3.04 1.62 -23.37
CA PHE A 19 -3.51 2.39 -22.22
C PHE A 19 -2.33 3.02 -21.47
N LEU A 20 -1.24 2.28 -21.25
CA LEU A 20 -0.03 2.79 -20.60
C LEU A 20 0.59 3.93 -21.43
N ASP A 21 0.72 3.75 -22.74
CA ASP A 21 1.28 4.76 -23.65
C ASP A 21 0.45 6.05 -23.65
N ARG A 22 -0.89 5.92 -23.71
CA ARG A 22 -1.80 7.08 -23.69
C ARG A 22 -1.77 7.85 -22.36
N HIS A 23 -1.35 7.21 -21.27
CA HIS A 23 -1.36 7.79 -19.93
C HIS A 23 0.04 7.94 -19.34
N GLN A 24 1.08 8.05 -20.19
CA GLN A 24 2.46 8.17 -19.75
C GLN A 24 2.71 9.40 -18.85
N ASP A 25 2.23 10.58 -19.25
CA ASP A 25 2.36 11.81 -18.44
C ASP A 25 1.70 11.67 -17.06
N TRP A 26 0.53 11.01 -17.03
CA TRP A 26 -0.17 10.70 -15.78
C TRP A 26 0.63 9.72 -14.91
N LEU A 27 1.31 8.75 -15.53
CA LEU A 27 2.16 7.77 -14.88
C LEU A 27 3.35 8.46 -14.20
N GLU A 28 4.01 9.36 -14.92
CA GLU A 28 5.18 10.09 -14.45
C GLU A 28 4.83 11.02 -13.29
N GLN A 29 3.73 11.77 -13.41
CA GLN A 29 3.23 12.60 -12.30
C GLN A 29 2.87 11.77 -11.07
N ARG A 30 2.37 10.56 -11.26
CA ARG A 30 2.01 9.66 -10.15
C ARG A 30 3.24 9.05 -9.50
N LEU A 31 4.26 8.67 -10.29
CA LEU A 31 5.54 8.17 -9.81
C LEU A 31 6.33 9.27 -9.07
N ALA A 32 6.32 10.50 -9.57
CA ALA A 32 6.97 11.65 -8.94
C ALA A 32 6.39 11.98 -7.56
N LYS A 33 5.10 11.70 -7.34
CA LYS A 33 4.41 11.89 -6.05
C LYS A 33 4.69 10.77 -5.03
N VAL A 34 5.35 9.69 -5.43
CA VAL A 34 5.74 8.63 -4.49
C VAL A 34 7.07 9.01 -3.85
N PRO A 35 7.10 9.35 -2.55
CA PRO A 35 8.35 9.68 -1.88
C PRO A 35 9.32 8.50 -1.94
N THR A 36 10.60 8.77 -2.23
CA THR A 36 11.69 7.78 -2.36
C THR A 36 11.83 6.89 -1.11
N ARG A 37 11.42 7.40 0.06
CA ARG A 37 11.30 6.66 1.31
C ARG A 37 10.02 7.09 2.04
N PRO A 38 8.88 6.40 1.86
CA PRO A 38 7.72 6.68 2.68
C PRO A 38 8.08 6.36 4.13
N GLN A 39 8.18 7.38 4.99
CA GLN A 39 8.40 7.14 6.41
C GLN A 39 7.14 6.57 7.02
N VAL A 40 7.18 5.26 7.25
CA VAL A 40 6.08 4.54 7.86
C VAL A 40 6.09 4.80 9.37
N ARG A 41 5.12 5.58 9.86
CA ARG A 41 4.96 5.95 11.26
C ARG A 41 3.55 5.55 11.75
N PRO A 42 3.35 5.19 13.03
CA PRO A 42 2.01 4.99 13.58
C PRO A 42 1.14 6.24 13.35
N GLY A 43 -0.12 6.03 12.99
CA GLY A 43 -1.10 7.09 12.74
C GLY A 43 -1.25 7.54 11.29
N ILE A 44 -0.30 7.24 10.39
CA ILE A 44 -0.47 7.53 8.96
C ILE A 44 -1.47 6.56 8.32
N ARG A 45 -2.10 6.98 7.22
CA ARG A 45 -2.98 6.13 6.41
C ARG A 45 -2.25 5.62 5.17
N ILE A 46 -2.38 4.33 4.89
CA ILE A 46 -1.89 3.73 3.65
C ILE A 46 -3.07 3.10 2.87
N PRO A 47 -3.14 3.29 1.54
CA PRO A 47 -4.16 2.63 0.74
C PRO A 47 -3.82 1.15 0.58
N ILE A 48 -4.72 0.27 1.01
CA ILE A 48 -4.67 -1.17 0.77
C ILE A 48 -5.88 -1.51 -0.09
N ARG A 49 -5.64 -1.95 -1.33
CA ARG A 49 -6.70 -2.25 -2.33
C ARG A 49 -7.70 -1.09 -2.51
N GLY A 50 -7.21 0.14 -2.57
CA GLY A 50 -8.04 1.35 -2.73
C GLY A 50 -8.69 1.87 -1.45
N VAL A 51 -8.57 1.14 -0.33
CA VAL A 51 -9.17 1.54 0.95
C VAL A 51 -8.08 2.12 1.87
N PRO A 52 -8.24 3.35 2.41
CA PRO A 52 -7.27 3.92 3.33
C PRO A 52 -7.33 3.23 4.70
N HIS A 53 -6.21 2.63 5.12
CA HIS A 53 -6.05 1.98 6.42
C HIS A 53 -5.12 2.78 7.32
N ARG A 54 -5.56 3.09 8.54
CA ARG A 54 -4.72 3.76 9.54
C ARG A 54 -3.77 2.75 10.18
N ILE A 55 -2.48 3.07 10.21
CA ILE A 55 -1.49 2.20 10.87
C ILE A 55 -1.58 2.37 12.38
N VAL A 56 -1.80 1.26 13.08
CA VAL A 56 -1.79 1.17 14.54
C VAL A 56 -0.66 0.25 14.95
N HIS A 57 0.18 0.68 15.88
CA HIS A 57 1.30 -0.10 16.39
C HIS A 57 0.95 -0.64 17.78
N GLU A 58 0.84 -1.96 17.91
CA GLU A 58 0.55 -2.66 19.17
C GLU A 58 1.72 -3.57 19.54
N PRO A 59 2.77 -3.05 20.21
CA PRO A 59 3.97 -3.82 20.54
C PRO A 59 3.72 -4.92 21.58
N ALA A 60 2.73 -4.75 22.45
CA ALA A 60 2.44 -5.67 23.55
C ALA A 60 1.85 -7.02 23.11
N LYS A 61 1.26 -7.10 21.91
CA LYS A 61 0.72 -8.35 21.37
C LYS A 61 1.73 -8.98 20.42
N ARG A 62 1.95 -10.30 20.57
CA ARG A 62 2.69 -11.10 19.58
C ARG A 62 1.77 -11.37 18.37
N GLY A 63 2.28 -11.18 17.16
CA GLY A 63 1.50 -11.48 15.95
C GLY A 63 2.10 -10.99 14.64
N THR A 64 1.39 -11.28 13.56
CA THR A 64 1.63 -10.76 12.20
C THR A 64 0.76 -9.53 11.93
N VAL A 65 1.03 -8.81 10.84
CA VAL A 65 0.22 -7.65 10.46
C VAL A 65 -1.22 -8.08 10.20
N THR A 66 -2.18 -7.42 10.85
CA THR A 66 -3.60 -7.76 10.80
C THR A 66 -4.42 -6.56 10.32
N VAL A 67 -5.43 -6.80 9.49
CA VAL A 67 -6.41 -5.78 9.10
C VAL A 67 -7.60 -5.87 10.05
N ALA A 68 -7.97 -4.73 10.62
CA ALA A 68 -9.12 -4.59 11.52
C ALA A 68 -9.94 -3.36 11.13
N ARG A 69 -11.03 -3.11 11.85
CA ARG A 69 -11.83 -1.89 11.74
C ARG A 69 -12.17 -1.39 13.13
N ASP A 70 -12.14 -0.08 13.31
CA ASP A 70 -12.71 0.62 14.47
C ASP A 70 -13.81 1.59 14.03
N ASP A 71 -14.36 2.35 14.97
CA ASP A 71 -15.39 3.37 14.71
C ASP A 71 -14.90 4.49 13.76
N ARG A 72 -13.58 4.64 13.59
CA ARG A 72 -12.95 5.62 12.70
C ARG A 72 -12.56 5.01 11.34
N GLY A 73 -12.83 3.73 11.13
CA GLY A 73 -12.67 3.03 9.86
C GLY A 73 -11.58 1.95 9.84
N PRO A 74 -11.05 1.62 8.66
CA PRO A 74 -10.09 0.52 8.49
C PRO A 74 -8.74 0.78 9.15
N LEU A 75 -8.21 -0.25 9.79
CA LEU A 75 -6.95 -0.25 10.52
C LEU A 75 -6.00 -1.31 9.98
N LEU A 76 -4.71 -1.00 10.02
CA LEU A 76 -3.63 -1.95 9.86
C LEU A 76 -2.87 -2.05 11.18
N ILE A 77 -3.12 -3.11 11.93
CA ILE A 77 -2.48 -3.36 13.22
C ILE A 77 -1.15 -4.07 12.97
N VAL A 78 -0.07 -3.49 13.47
CA VAL A 78 1.28 -4.03 13.35
C VAL A 78 1.83 -4.33 14.73
N HIS A 79 2.30 -5.56 14.90
CA HIS A 79 2.83 -6.08 16.14
C HIS A 79 4.37 -6.14 16.15
N GLY A 80 4.95 -6.21 17.35
CA GLY A 80 6.40 -6.30 17.58
C GLY A 80 7.09 -4.93 17.66
N GLU A 81 8.42 -4.93 17.66
CA GLU A 81 9.22 -3.72 17.88
C GLU A 81 9.05 -2.65 16.79
N ARG A 82 9.08 -1.38 17.19
CA ARG A 82 8.89 -0.23 16.29
C ARG A 82 9.93 -0.17 15.17
N VAL A 83 11.15 -0.65 15.44
CA VAL A 83 12.23 -0.73 14.45
C VAL A 83 11.89 -1.65 13.27
N HIS A 84 10.98 -2.61 13.46
CA HIS A 84 10.54 -3.54 12.42
C HIS A 84 9.25 -3.11 11.71
N LEU A 85 8.64 -2.00 12.13
CA LEU A 85 7.38 -1.50 11.57
C LEU A 85 7.43 -1.34 10.04
N PRO A 86 8.45 -0.70 9.43
CA PRO A 86 8.50 -0.53 7.98
C PRO A 86 8.62 -1.86 7.23
N ARG A 87 9.47 -2.78 7.72
CA ARG A 87 9.66 -4.10 7.11
C ARG A 87 8.39 -4.91 7.14
N ARG A 88 7.71 -4.99 8.30
CA ARG A 88 6.47 -5.77 8.47
C ARG A 88 5.36 -5.28 7.56
N ILE A 89 5.21 -3.95 7.42
CA ILE A 89 4.23 -3.37 6.52
C ILE A 89 4.58 -3.66 5.06
N ALA A 90 5.85 -3.53 4.67
CA ALA A 90 6.28 -3.89 3.32
C ALA A 90 6.04 -5.37 3.00
N ASP A 91 6.35 -6.27 3.94
CA ASP A 91 6.13 -7.71 3.80
C ASP A 91 4.64 -8.05 3.67
N TYR A 92 3.76 -7.32 4.36
CA TYR A 92 2.31 -7.46 4.23
C TYR A 92 1.81 -6.98 2.86
N LEU A 93 2.28 -5.82 2.37
CA LEU A 93 1.84 -5.25 1.09
C LEU A 93 2.36 -6.00 -0.14
N LYS A 94 3.44 -6.77 0.00
CA LYS A 94 3.97 -7.62 -1.07
C LYS A 94 3.09 -8.86 -1.33
N ARG A 95 2.26 -9.26 -0.37
CA ARG A 95 1.31 -10.36 -0.52
C ARG A 95 0.07 -9.90 -1.28
#